data_AF-A0A0F9NNN6-F1
#
_entry.id   AF-A0A0F9NNN6-F1
#
_cell.length_a   1.000
_cell.length_b   1.000
_cell.length_c   1.000
_cell.angle_alpha   90.00
_cell.angle_beta   90.00
_cell.angle_gamma   90.00
#
_symmetry.space_group_name_H-M   'P 1'
#
loop_
_entity.id
_entity.type
_entity.pdbx_description
1 polymer ?
#
loop_
_entity_poly.entity_id
_entity_poly.type
_entity_poly.pdbx_seq_one_letter_code
_entity_poly.pdbx_strand_id
1 'polypeptide(L)'
;MEESKKPIKITGKEDPKVGVYVCWCGINIGGIVDVPLLAEYAKTLPNVVLGKEYKFMCSDIGQNMIEDDIKAGLINRVVVAACSPRMHEPTFRRACQEAGLNQFL
;
A
#
# COMPACT_ATOMS: atom_id res chain seq x y z
N MET A 1 -27.80 3.45 8.33
CA MET A 1 -27.09 4.54 7.65
C MET A 1 -25.95 3.90 6.91
N GLU A 2 -26.22 3.45 5.69
CA GLU A 2 -25.26 2.72 4.87
C GLU A 2 -24.73 3.72 3.85
N GLU A 3 -23.64 4.39 4.21
CA GLU A 3 -22.91 5.25 3.29
C GLU A 3 -22.30 4.33 2.24
N SER A 4 -23.00 4.24 1.11
CA SER A 4 -22.57 3.61 -0.13
C SER A 4 -21.13 4.04 -0.41
N LYS A 5 -20.17 3.13 -0.15
CA LYS A 5 -18.77 3.26 -0.56
C LYS A 5 -18.76 3.38 -2.08
N LYS A 6 -18.71 4.61 -2.58
CA LYS A 6 -18.56 4.87 -4.01
C LYS A 6 -17.26 4.21 -4.46
N PRO A 7 -17.25 3.42 -5.55
CA PRO A 7 -16.02 2.87 -6.09
C PRO A 7 -15.10 4.03 -6.46
N ILE A 8 -13.85 3.94 -6.03
CA ILE A 8 -12.82 4.97 -6.29
C ILE A 8 -12.50 4.93 -7.78
N LYS A 9 -13.20 5.75 -8.55
CA LYS A 9 -12.93 5.98 -9.97
C LYS A 9 -11.81 7.00 -10.10
N ILE A 10 -10.57 6.55 -10.03
CA ILE A 10 -9.41 7.41 -10.31
C ILE A 10 -9.33 7.63 -11.81
N THR A 11 -9.93 8.72 -12.27
CA THR A 11 -9.51 9.34 -13.53
C THR A 11 -8.17 10.03 -13.24
N GLY A 12 -7.20 10.04 -14.16
CA GLY A 12 -5.86 10.64 -13.93
C GLY A 12 -5.82 12.16 -13.69
N LYS A 13 -6.92 12.73 -13.18
CA LYS A 13 -7.15 14.13 -12.84
C LYS A 13 -7.17 14.39 -11.33
N GLU A 14 -7.21 13.35 -10.49
CA GLU A 14 -7.17 13.50 -9.02
C GLU A 14 -5.73 13.58 -8.50
N ASP A 15 -5.52 14.40 -7.45
CA ASP A 15 -4.23 14.50 -6.78
C ASP A 15 -3.80 13.14 -6.21
N PRO A 16 -2.52 12.76 -6.33
CA PRO A 16 -2.02 11.53 -5.73
C PRO A 16 -2.16 11.54 -4.21
N LYS A 17 -2.69 10.43 -3.67
CA LYS A 17 -2.73 10.04 -2.26
C LYS A 17 -2.03 8.70 -2.14
N VAL A 18 -0.74 8.73 -1.86
CA VAL A 18 0.12 7.55 -1.86
C VAL A 18 0.10 6.89 -0.49
N GLY A 19 -0.21 5.60 -0.46
CA GLY A 19 0.05 4.74 0.69
C GLY A 19 1.36 4.00 0.52
N VAL A 20 2.29 4.19 1.44
CA VAL A 20 3.58 3.49 1.46
C VAL A 20 3.54 2.38 2.51
N TYR A 21 3.85 1.15 2.09
CA TYR A 21 3.86 -0.03 2.94
C TYR A 21 5.25 -0.66 2.94
N VAL A 22 5.90 -0.68 4.11
CA VAL A 22 7.26 -1.19 4.26
C VAL A 22 7.21 -2.58 4.90
N CYS A 23 7.80 -3.57 4.22
CA CYS A 23 7.80 -4.95 4.69
C CYS A 23 9.06 -5.25 5.50
N TRP A 24 8.91 -5.91 6.65
CA TRP A 24 10.07 -6.42 7.40
C TRP A 24 10.67 -7.67 6.75
N CYS A 25 9.85 -8.47 6.07
CA CYS A 25 10.22 -9.81 5.58
C CYS A 25 10.92 -10.63 6.68
N GLY A 26 10.36 -10.60 7.89
CA GLY A 26 11.02 -11.10 9.09
C GLY A 26 12.32 -10.35 9.37
N ILE A 27 13.44 -11.07 9.31
CA ILE A 27 14.78 -10.51 9.52
C ILE A 27 15.52 -10.18 8.21
N ASN A 28 14.96 -10.54 7.06
CA ASN A 28 15.65 -10.34 5.77
C ASN A 28 15.81 -8.85 5.44
N ILE A 29 14.77 -8.05 5.70
CA ILE A 29 14.83 -6.60 5.56
C ILE A 29 14.97 -5.97 6.95
N GLY A 30 14.11 -6.35 7.90
CA GLY A 30 14.09 -5.77 9.24
C GLY A 30 15.32 -6.06 10.12
N GLY A 31 16.20 -6.98 9.70
CA GLY A 31 17.48 -7.22 10.37
C GLY A 31 18.61 -6.27 9.92
N ILE A 32 18.39 -5.48 8.86
CA ILE A 32 19.40 -4.60 8.25
C ILE A 32 18.87 -3.16 8.14
N VAL A 33 17.61 -3.00 7.73
CA VAL A 33 16.96 -1.71 7.53
C VAL A 33 16.11 -1.38 8.75
N ASP A 34 16.19 -0.12 9.21
CA ASP A 34 15.25 0.41 10.20
C ASP A 34 13.89 0.67 9.52
N VAL A 35 13.04 -0.36 9.56
CA VAL A 35 11.73 -0.37 8.90
C VAL A 35 10.78 0.70 9.48
N PRO A 36 10.65 0.85 10.82
CA PRO A 36 9.85 1.93 11.40
C PRO A 36 10.31 3.32 10.94
N LEU A 37 11.62 3.60 10.98
CA LEU A 37 12.15 4.89 10.55
C LEU A 37 11.88 5.15 9.07
N LEU A 38 12.01 4.13 8.20
CA LEU A 38 11.71 4.26 6.78
C LEU A 38 10.23 4.55 6.51
N ALA A 39 9.32 3.90 7.25
CA ALA A 39 7.88 4.16 7.14
C ALA A 39 7.52 5.58 7.60
N GLU A 40 8.14 6.09 8.66
CA GLU A 40 7.95 7.48 9.11
C GLU A 40 8.56 8.49 8.12
N TYR A 41 9.77 8.23 7.61
CA TYR A 41 10.38 9.06 6.58
C TYR A 41 9.50 9.17 5.33
N ALA A 42 8.88 8.08 4.90
CA ALA A 42 8.01 8.07 3.72
C ALA A 42 6.87 9.10 3.83
N LYS A 43 6.32 9.33 5.03
CA LYS A 43 5.26 10.32 5.27
C LYS A 43 5.70 11.77 5.05
N THR A 44 7.00 12.03 5.02
CA THR A 44 7.54 13.36 4.74
C THR A 44 7.59 13.70 3.25
N LEU A 45 7.39 12.69 2.38
CA LEU A 45 7.46 12.86 0.93
C LEU A 45 6.16 13.46 0.38
N PRO A 46 6.23 14.21 -0.74
CA PRO A 46 5.05 14.75 -1.39
C PRO A 46 4.00 13.67 -1.68
N ASN A 47 2.74 14.00 -1.45
CA ASN A 47 1.58 13.15 -1.73
C ASN A 47 1.47 11.84 -0.92
N VAL A 48 2.44 11.51 -0.05
CA VAL A 48 2.33 10.36 0.85
C VAL A 48 1.44 10.73 2.02
N VAL A 49 0.25 10.13 2.06
CA VAL A 49 -0.76 10.44 3.10
C VAL A 49 -0.72 9.44 4.25
N LEU A 50 -0.12 8.26 4.04
CA LEU A 50 0.16 7.29 5.09
C LEU A 50 1.42 6.48 4.78
N GLY A 51 2.12 6.11 5.85
CA GLY A 51 3.25 5.19 5.84
C GLY A 51 2.99 4.13 6.92
N LYS A 52 2.94 2.86 6.52
CA LYS A 52 2.70 1.72 7.41
C LYS A 52 3.81 0.69 7.25
N GLU A 53 4.01 -0.09 8.29
CA GLU A 53 4.88 -1.25 8.27
C GLU A 53 4.11 -2.50 8.67
N TYR A 54 4.53 -3.65 8.15
CA TYR A 54 4.06 -4.93 8.65
C TYR A 54 5.05 -6.06 8.37
N LYS A 55 5.04 -7.09 9.22
CA LYS A 55 6.00 -8.20 9.19
C LYS A 55 6.09 -8.87 7.82
N PHE A 56 4.93 -9.14 7.19
CA PHE A 56 4.83 -9.81 5.90
C PHE A 56 3.73 -9.18 5.04
N MET A 57 4.09 -8.16 4.26
CA MET A 57 3.12 -7.46 3.40
C MET A 57 2.43 -8.36 2.38
N CYS A 58 3.07 -9.44 1.92
CA CYS A 58 2.45 -10.40 0.99
C CYS A 58 1.50 -11.41 1.66
N SER A 59 1.41 -11.43 2.99
CA SER A 59 0.42 -12.26 3.70
C SER A 59 -0.98 -11.68 3.56
N ASP A 60 -2.02 -12.47 3.87
CA ASP A 60 -3.42 -12.02 3.80
C ASP A 60 -3.66 -10.77 4.66
N ILE A 61 -3.04 -10.68 5.85
CA ILE A 61 -3.16 -9.50 6.72
C ILE A 61 -2.53 -8.27 6.06
N GLY A 62 -1.37 -8.44 5.40
CA GLY A 62 -0.69 -7.34 4.69
C GLY A 62 -1.46 -6.87 3.46
N GLN A 63 -2.04 -7.81 2.70
CA GLN A 63 -2.88 -7.50 1.54
C GLN A 63 -4.17 -6.79 1.97
N ASN A 64 -4.87 -7.31 2.98
CA ASN A 64 -6.08 -6.69 3.54
C ASN A 64 -5.82 -5.27 4.05
N MET A 65 -4.65 -5.00 4.64
CA MET A 65 -4.29 -3.64 5.06
C MET A 65 -4.28 -2.66 3.88
N ILE A 66 -3.71 -3.05 2.74
CA ILE A 66 -3.70 -2.24 1.51
C ILE A 66 -5.14 -2.07 1.00
N GLU A 67 -5.90 -3.16 0.94
CA GLU A 67 -7.27 -3.13 0.45
C GLU A 67 -8.18 -2.25 1.29
N ASP A 68 -8.07 -2.32 2.61
CA ASP A 68 -8.88 -1.55 3.54
C ASP A 68 -8.61 -0.05 3.42
N ASP A 69 -7.35 0.34 3.27
CA ASP A 69 -6.96 1.74 3.07
C ASP A 69 -7.46 2.28 1.72
N ILE A 70 -7.41 1.46 0.66
CA ILE A 70 -8.02 1.78 -0.63
C ILE A 70 -9.54 1.90 -0.44
N LYS A 71 -10.23 0.89 0.09
CA LYS A 71 -11.70 0.87 0.25
C LYS A 71 -12.22 1.97 1.20
N ALA A 72 -11.38 2.48 2.10
CA ALA A 72 -11.68 3.61 2.96
C ALA A 72 -11.51 4.98 2.27
N GLY A 73 -10.97 5.02 1.05
CA GLY A 73 -10.73 6.26 0.31
C GLY A 73 -9.55 7.07 0.84
N LEU A 74 -8.70 6.46 1.66
CA LEU A 74 -7.51 7.11 2.22
C LEU A 74 -6.45 7.30 1.14
N ILE A 75 -6.26 6.29 0.29
CA ILE A 75 -5.22 6.28 -0.74
C ILE A 75 -5.79 5.97 -2.12
N ASN A 76 -5.04 6.41 -3.13
CA ASN A 76 -5.36 6.23 -4.54
C ASN A 76 -4.11 5.83 -5.36
N ARG A 77 -2.97 5.61 -4.69
CA ARG A 77 -1.72 5.03 -5.21
C ARG A 77 -1.08 4.13 -4.17
N VAL A 78 -0.40 3.07 -4.60
CA VAL A 78 0.24 2.11 -3.68
C VAL A 78 1.73 1.99 -3.98
N VAL A 79 2.53 2.08 -2.93
CA VAL A 79 3.96 1.74 -2.97
C VAL A 79 4.22 0.67 -1.92
N VAL A 80 4.78 -0.46 -2.33
CA VAL A 80 5.21 -1.52 -1.42
C VAL A 80 6.73 -1.63 -1.46
N ALA A 81 7.40 -1.21 -0.39
CA ALA A 81 8.84 -1.38 -0.20
C ALA A 81 9.11 -2.75 0.43
N ALA A 82 9.36 -3.76 -0.41
CA ALA A 82 9.51 -5.15 0.01
C ALA A 82 10.52 -5.93 -0.86
N CYS A 83 10.12 -7.09 -1.37
CA CYS A 83 10.94 -7.96 -2.21
C CYS A 83 10.89 -7.56 -3.70
N SER A 84 11.53 -8.38 -4.55
CA SER A 84 11.54 -8.17 -6.00
C SER A 84 10.13 -8.15 -6.61
N PRO A 85 9.84 -7.22 -7.54
CA PRO A 85 8.58 -7.22 -8.29
C PRO A 85 8.38 -8.51 -9.09
N ARG A 86 9.47 -9.17 -9.51
CA ARG A 86 9.39 -10.47 -10.22
C ARG A 86 8.70 -11.58 -9.42
N MET A 87 8.59 -11.43 -8.10
CA MET A 87 7.98 -12.42 -7.20
C MET A 87 6.54 -12.03 -6.82
N HIS A 88 6.33 -10.82 -6.31
CA HIS A 88 5.05 -10.42 -5.70
C HIS A 88 4.33 -9.24 -6.38
N GLU A 89 4.82 -8.73 -7.52
CA GLU A 89 4.05 -7.76 -8.30
C GLU A 89 2.64 -8.29 -8.64
N PRO A 90 2.44 -9.54 -9.11
CA PRO A 90 1.10 -10.05 -9.38
C PRO A 90 0.22 -10.14 -8.12
N THR A 91 0.81 -10.38 -6.95
CA THR A 91 0.09 -10.44 -5.68
C THR A 91 -0.46 -9.07 -5.30
N PHE A 92 0.39 -8.04 -5.26
CA PHE A 92 -0.02 -6.69 -4.87
C PHE A 92 -0.93 -6.03 -5.90
N ARG A 93 -0.72 -6.32 -7.19
CA ARG A 93 -1.64 -5.89 -8.26
C ARG A 93 -3.04 -6.44 -8.07
N ARG A 94 -3.16 -7.72 -7.69
CA ARG A 94 -4.45 -8.34 -7.42
C ARG A 94 -5.15 -7.70 -6.22
N ALA A 95 -4.45 -7.51 -5.11
CA ALA A 95 -5.00 -6.83 -3.93
C ALA A 95 -5.52 -5.42 -4.29
N CYS A 96 -4.75 -4.64 -5.07
CA CYS A 96 -5.20 -3.34 -5.57
C CYS A 96 -6.47 -3.48 -6.42
N GLN A 97 -6.48 -4.40 -7.38
CA GLN A 97 -7.62 -4.65 -8.27
C GLN A 97 -8.88 -5.09 -7.51
N GLU A 98 -8.75 -5.97 -6.51
CA GLU A 98 -9.84 -6.45 -5.66
C GLU A 98 -10.42 -5.33 -4.78
N ALA A 99 -9.61 -4.35 -4.40
CA ALA A 99 -10.06 -3.14 -3.74
C ALA A 99 -10.62 -2.06 -4.69
N GLY A 100 -10.64 -2.32 -6.00
CA GLY A 100 -11.16 -1.40 -7.02
C GLY A 100 -10.16 -0.35 -7.50
N LEU A 101 -8.87 -0.47 -7.12
CA LEU A 101 -7.79 0.36 -7.64
C LEU A 101 -7.24 -0.24 -8.95
N ASN A 102 -6.88 0.61 -9.91
CA ASN A 102 -6.20 0.14 -11.11
C ASN A 102 -4.84 -0.47 -10.72
N GLN A 103 -4.56 -1.69 -11.16
CA GLN A 103 -3.33 -2.44 -10.84
C GLN A 103 -2.01 -1.82 -11.34
N PHE A 104 -2.07 -0.72 -12.10
CA PHE A 104 -0.90 0.02 -12.58
C PHE A 104 -0.70 1.36 -11.85
N LEU A 105 -1.39 1.55 -10.71
CA LEU A 105 -1.36 2.74 -9.84
C LEU A 105 -0.95 2.37 -8.41
#